data_AF-A0A257MH14-F1
#
_entry.id   AF-A0A257MH14-F1
#
_cell.length_a   1.000
_cell.length_b   1.000
_cell.length_c   1.000
_cell.angle_alpha   90.00
_cell.angle_beta   90.00
_cell.angle_gamma   90.00
#
_symmetry.space_group_name_H-M   'P 1'
#
loop_
_entity.id
_entity.type
_entity.pdbx_description
1 polymer ?
#
loop_
_entity_poly.entity_id
_entity_poly.type
_entity_poly.pdbx_seq_one_letter_code
_entity_poly.pdbx_strand_id
1 'polypeptide(L)'
;MNKTTEAGGIEVPGKLKRTARKLAAAGESLVQIAPALLHSRASEQMLAIARVGMLDKVLGYLVTTDKSVHFVRPGIAWDSVQTVPLDLIDDVEYVDEFHNNTLKIRVGEKAEKITFYEDQDGIGFYRYIKKACNRN
;
A
#
# COMPACT_ATOMS: atom_id res chain seq x y z
N MET A 1 -19.47 7.91 -11.58
CA MET A 1 -18.75 7.08 -10.59
C MET A 1 -19.37 5.69 -10.59
N ASN A 2 -18.72 4.70 -11.20
CA ASN A 2 -19.22 3.31 -11.21
C ASN A 2 -18.60 2.56 -10.04
N LYS A 3 -19.36 2.48 -8.95
CA LYS A 3 -19.02 1.79 -7.71
C LYS A 3 -19.34 0.29 -7.87
N THR A 4 -18.40 -0.57 -7.53
CA THR A 4 -18.64 -2.02 -7.51
C THR A 4 -17.85 -2.60 -6.35
N THR A 5 -18.57 -3.06 -5.34
CA THR A 5 -18.03 -3.71 -4.15
C THR A 5 -17.84 -5.19 -4.49
N GLU A 6 -16.62 -5.71 -4.42
CA GLU A 6 -16.35 -7.16 -4.48
C GLU A 6 -15.87 -7.66 -3.11
N ALA A 7 -16.01 -8.97 -2.91
CA ALA A 7 -16.06 -9.70 -1.63
C ALA A 7 -15.13 -9.19 -0.51
N GLY A 8 -15.71 -8.84 0.64
CA GLY A 8 -14.98 -8.45 1.86
C GLY A 8 -15.24 -7.02 2.36
N GLY A 9 -16.03 -6.22 1.65
CA GLY A 9 -16.37 -4.85 2.08
C GLY A 9 -15.32 -3.79 1.78
N ILE A 10 -14.20 -4.18 1.13
CA ILE A 10 -13.15 -3.26 0.69
C ILE A 10 -13.52 -2.68 -0.67
N GLU A 11 -13.56 -1.35 -0.77
CA GLU A 11 -13.79 -0.67 -2.04
C GLU A 11 -12.53 -0.72 -2.91
N VAL A 12 -12.65 -1.29 -4.12
CA VAL A 12 -11.54 -1.38 -5.07
C VAL A 12 -11.62 -0.20 -6.05
N PRO A 13 -10.63 0.72 -6.06
CA PRO A 13 -10.55 1.78 -7.04
C PRO A 13 -10.59 1.22 -8.46
N GLY A 14 -11.31 1.90 -9.37
CA GLY A 14 -11.51 1.42 -10.75
C GLY A 14 -10.20 1.08 -11.47
N LYS A 15 -9.12 1.83 -11.18
CA LYS A 15 -7.77 1.63 -11.73
C LYS A 15 -7.10 0.33 -11.26
N LEU A 16 -7.52 -0.23 -10.12
CA LEU A 16 -6.96 -1.45 -9.52
C LEU A 16 -7.78 -2.71 -9.78
N LYS A 17 -8.93 -2.61 -10.47
CA LYS A 17 -9.80 -3.78 -10.74
C LYS A 17 -9.04 -4.94 -11.37
N ARG A 18 -8.10 -4.65 -12.28
CA ARG A 18 -7.26 -5.67 -12.91
C ARG A 18 -6.33 -6.34 -11.90
N THR A 19 -5.64 -5.56 -11.08
CA THR A 19 -4.74 -6.06 -10.04
C THR A 19 -5.52 -6.91 -9.03
N ALA A 20 -6.64 -6.39 -8.51
CA ALA A 20 -7.48 -7.10 -7.54
C ALA A 20 -7.96 -8.47 -8.05
N ARG A 21 -8.41 -8.55 -9.31
CA ARG A 21 -8.81 -9.83 -9.93
C ARG A 21 -7.65 -10.82 -10.05
N LYS A 22 -6.44 -10.35 -10.37
CA LYS A 22 -5.25 -11.21 -10.43
C LYS A 22 -4.87 -11.74 -9.06
N LEU A 23 -4.93 -10.91 -8.02
CA LEU A 23 -4.66 -11.32 -6.64
C LEU A 23 -5.69 -12.34 -6.15
N ALA A 24 -6.98 -12.10 -6.41
CA ALA A 24 -8.03 -13.06 -6.09
C ALA A 24 -7.83 -14.40 -6.81
N ALA A 25 -7.44 -14.38 -8.10
CA ALA A 25 -7.14 -15.60 -8.86
C ALA A 25 -5.89 -16.34 -8.33
N ALA A 26 -4.94 -15.62 -7.71
CA ALA A 26 -3.80 -16.19 -6.98
C ALA A 26 -4.18 -16.69 -5.57
N GLY A 27 -5.46 -16.60 -5.19
CA GLY A 27 -5.96 -16.99 -3.88
C GLY A 27 -5.51 -16.07 -2.75
N GLU A 28 -5.29 -14.79 -3.04
CA GLU A 28 -5.02 -13.75 -2.03
C GLU A 28 -6.31 -13.00 -1.68
N SER A 29 -6.58 -12.85 -0.38
CA SER A 29 -7.74 -12.12 0.12
C SER A 29 -7.34 -10.68 0.42
N LEU A 30 -8.08 -9.70 -0.11
CA LEU A 30 -7.80 -8.29 0.17
C LEU A 30 -8.05 -7.96 1.65
N VAL A 31 -7.13 -7.21 2.24
CA VAL A 31 -7.20 -6.69 3.62
C VAL A 31 -7.32 -5.17 3.64
N GLN A 32 -6.56 -4.49 2.79
CA GLN A 32 -6.58 -3.03 2.67
C GLN A 32 -6.16 -2.60 1.26
N ILE A 33 -6.74 -1.50 0.78
CA ILE A 33 -6.25 -0.76 -0.38
C ILE A 33 -6.15 0.71 0.04
N ALA A 34 -4.96 1.30 -0.09
CA ALA A 34 -4.71 2.67 0.29
C ALA A 34 -3.88 3.41 -0.77
N PRO A 35 -4.16 4.69 -1.07
CA PRO A 35 -3.24 5.53 -1.81
C PRO A 35 -1.90 5.68 -1.06
N ALA A 36 -0.81 5.27 -1.70
CA ALA A 36 0.51 5.31 -1.10
C ALA A 36 1.63 5.24 -2.14
N LEU A 37 2.82 5.72 -1.77
CA LEU A 37 4.01 5.72 -2.60
C LEU A 37 5.21 5.12 -1.86
N LEU A 38 5.95 4.29 -2.57
CA LEU A 38 7.26 3.82 -2.16
C LEU A 38 8.30 4.88 -2.53
N HIS A 39 9.15 5.30 -1.59
CA HIS A 39 10.13 6.36 -1.81
C HIS A 39 11.09 6.02 -2.93
N SER A 40 11.63 4.79 -2.97
CA SER A 40 12.51 4.33 -4.05
C SER A 40 11.89 4.34 -5.45
N ARG A 41 10.57 4.54 -5.57
CA ARG A 41 9.83 4.55 -6.84
C ARG A 41 9.11 5.86 -7.12
N ALA A 42 9.30 6.88 -6.28
CA ALA A 42 8.64 8.16 -6.39
C ALA A 42 9.68 9.28 -6.55
N SER A 43 9.37 10.30 -7.34
CA SER A 43 10.15 11.54 -7.30
C SER A 43 9.70 12.40 -6.09
N GLU A 44 10.53 13.33 -5.65
CA GLU A 44 10.17 14.26 -4.57
C GLU A 44 8.87 15.02 -4.83
N GLN A 45 8.59 15.37 -6.09
CA GLN A 45 7.31 15.99 -6.46
C GLN A 45 6.11 15.06 -6.19
N MET A 46 6.25 13.76 -6.49
CA MET A 46 5.19 12.78 -6.20
C MET A 46 5.01 12.59 -4.69
N LEU A 47 6.11 12.54 -3.94
CA LEU A 47 6.08 12.46 -2.49
C LEU A 47 5.43 13.69 -1.87
N ALA A 48 5.71 14.89 -2.39
CA ALA A 48 5.05 16.11 -1.96
C ALA A 48 3.52 16.05 -2.17
N ILE A 49 3.07 15.59 -3.34
CA ILE A 49 1.64 15.37 -3.65
C ILE A 49 0.99 14.42 -2.64
N ALA A 50 1.66 13.32 -2.28
CA ALA A 50 1.16 12.38 -1.29
C ALA A 50 1.12 12.98 0.14
N ARG A 51 2.16 13.70 0.55
CA ARG A 51 2.24 14.36 1.87
C ARG A 51 1.12 15.39 2.07
N VAL A 52 0.73 16.11 1.03
CA VAL A 52 -0.39 17.07 1.10
C VAL A 52 -1.77 16.43 0.95
N GLY A 53 -1.86 15.11 0.75
CA GLY A 53 -3.13 14.38 0.69
C GLY A 53 -3.97 14.66 -0.57
N MET A 54 -3.34 14.94 -1.72
CA MET A 54 -4.07 15.21 -2.97
C MET A 54 -4.69 13.94 -3.59
N LEU A 55 -5.86 13.54 -3.08
CA LEU A 55 -6.60 12.34 -3.53
C LEU A 55 -7.13 12.40 -4.97
N ASP A 56 -7.22 13.59 -5.57
CA ASP A 56 -7.53 13.75 -6.99
C ASP A 56 -6.33 13.34 -7.88
N LYS A 57 -5.12 13.25 -7.31
CA LYS A 57 -3.87 12.89 -7.99
C LYS A 57 -3.18 11.69 -7.35
N VAL A 58 -3.91 10.60 -7.13
CA VAL A 58 -3.29 9.34 -6.66
C VAL A 58 -2.40 8.74 -7.76
N LEU A 59 -1.11 8.62 -7.44
CA LEU A 59 -0.06 8.11 -8.34
C LEU A 59 0.37 6.67 -8.06
N GLY A 60 -0.09 6.09 -6.95
CA GLY A 60 0.24 4.73 -6.54
C GLY A 60 -0.67 4.27 -5.41
N TYR A 61 -0.70 2.97 -5.22
CA TYR A 61 -1.49 2.31 -4.20
C TYR A 61 -0.66 1.25 -3.48
N LEU A 62 -0.95 1.09 -2.21
CA LEU A 62 -0.59 -0.07 -1.43
C LEU A 62 -1.82 -0.98 -1.35
N VAL A 63 -1.67 -2.22 -1.78
CA VAL A 63 -2.67 -3.27 -1.70
C VAL A 63 -2.14 -4.32 -0.72
N THR A 64 -2.77 -4.44 0.43
CA THR A 64 -2.43 -5.45 1.44
C THR A 64 -3.39 -6.62 1.33
N THR A 65 -2.85 -7.82 1.35
CA THR A 65 -3.59 -9.08 1.38
C THR A 65 -3.31 -9.84 2.68
N ASP A 66 -3.94 -11.01 2.81
CA ASP A 66 -3.64 -12.00 3.84
C ASP A 66 -2.27 -12.68 3.67
N LYS A 67 -1.58 -12.49 2.53
CA LYS A 67 -0.29 -13.12 2.23
C LYS A 67 0.84 -12.12 1.95
N SER A 68 0.54 -10.96 1.38
CA SER A 68 1.54 -10.03 0.85
C SER A 68 1.13 -8.55 0.97
N VAL A 69 2.12 -7.68 0.78
CA VAL A 69 1.94 -6.26 0.50
C VAL A 69 2.37 -5.99 -0.94
N HIS A 70 1.50 -5.38 -1.73
CA HIS A 70 1.77 -5.01 -3.12
C HIS A 70 1.77 -3.48 -3.30
N PHE A 71 2.88 -2.94 -3.78
CA PHE A 71 2.99 -1.55 -4.21
C PHE A 71 2.68 -1.48 -5.70
N VAL A 72 1.54 -0.87 -6.03
CA VAL A 72 0.98 -0.83 -7.37
C VAL A 72 1.03 0.59 -7.90
N ARG A 73 1.71 0.81 -9.04
CA ARG A 73 1.53 2.02 -9.86
C ARG A 73 0.68 1.66 -11.07
N PRO A 74 -0.58 2.11 -11.14
CA PRO A 74 -1.43 1.86 -12.30
C PRO A 74 -0.84 2.50 -13.55
N GLY A 75 -0.70 1.72 -14.61
CA GLY A 75 -0.27 2.21 -15.92
C GLY A 75 -1.38 2.11 -16.95
N ILE A 76 -1.15 2.70 -18.12
CA ILE A 76 -2.13 2.67 -19.22
C ILE A 76 -2.27 1.24 -19.76
N ALA A 77 -1.16 0.58 -20.05
CA ALA A 77 -1.15 -0.78 -20.61
C ALA A 77 -0.93 -1.86 -19.54
N TRP A 78 0.00 -1.65 -18.59
CA TRP A 78 0.30 -2.57 -17.50
C TRP A 78 0.55 -1.83 -16.19
N ASP A 79 0.21 -2.47 -15.08
CA ASP A 79 0.54 -1.98 -13.75
C ASP A 79 1.99 -2.34 -13.42
N SER A 80 2.72 -1.43 -12.79
CA SER A 80 4.00 -1.75 -12.15
C SER A 80 3.73 -2.20 -10.72
N VAL A 81 4.10 -3.44 -10.39
CA VAL A 81 3.83 -4.04 -9.08
C VAL A 81 5.15 -4.46 -8.42
N GLN A 82 5.32 -4.09 -7.15
CA GLN A 82 6.31 -4.72 -6.26
C GLN A 82 5.57 -5.49 -5.19
N THR A 83 5.91 -6.75 -5.00
CA THR A 83 5.32 -7.59 -3.97
C THR A 83 6.34 -7.84 -2.86
N VAL A 84 5.89 -7.74 -1.62
CA VAL A 84 6.63 -8.15 -0.42
C VAL A 84 5.74 -9.14 0.34
N PRO A 85 6.09 -10.43 0.37
CA PRO A 85 5.43 -11.43 1.20
C PRO A 85 5.44 -11.03 2.69
N LEU A 86 4.34 -11.26 3.42
CA LEU A 86 4.22 -10.86 4.82
C LEU A 86 5.22 -11.57 5.74
N ASP A 87 5.57 -12.81 5.43
CA ASP A 87 6.56 -13.62 6.15
C ASP A 87 8.00 -13.09 6.03
N LEU A 88 8.27 -12.23 5.03
CA LEU A 88 9.56 -11.56 4.87
C LEU A 88 9.61 -10.17 5.53
N ILE A 89 8.50 -9.68 6.08
CA ILE A 89 8.46 -8.38 6.76
C ILE A 89 8.86 -8.57 8.21
N ASP A 90 10.04 -8.08 8.57
CA ASP A 90 10.51 -8.15 9.96
C ASP A 90 9.79 -7.15 10.85
N ASP A 91 9.48 -5.96 10.30
CA ASP A 91 8.95 -4.85 11.10
C ASP A 91 8.37 -3.70 10.28
N VAL A 92 7.61 -2.86 10.99
CA VAL A 92 7.15 -1.55 10.52
C VAL A 92 7.24 -0.52 11.65
N GLU A 93 7.70 0.69 11.35
CA GLU A 93 7.85 1.78 12.31
C GLU A 93 7.39 3.12 11.73
N TYR A 94 6.94 4.03 12.59
CA TYR A 94 6.72 5.42 12.20
C TYR A 94 8.06 6.11 12.06
N VAL A 95 8.21 6.91 11.01
CA VAL A 95 9.35 7.81 10.88
C VAL A 95 9.01 9.06 11.67
N ASP A 96 9.83 9.39 12.68
CA ASP A 96 9.67 10.56 13.55
C ASP A 96 10.09 11.86 12.83
N GLU A 97 9.51 12.07 11.65
CA GLU A 97 9.60 13.29 10.86
C GLU A 97 8.20 13.93 10.91
N PHE A 98 8.05 14.95 11.77
CA PHE A 98 6.83 15.75 12.01
C PHE A 98 5.78 15.70 10.86
N HIS A 99 4.54 15.31 11.20
CA HIS A 99 3.34 15.38 10.34
C HIS A 99 3.32 14.53 9.08
N ASN A 100 4.24 13.60 8.90
CA ASN A 100 4.24 12.78 7.71
C ASN A 100 3.45 11.49 7.96
N ASN A 101 2.45 11.27 7.11
CA ASN A 101 1.80 10.00 6.78
C ASN A 101 2.79 8.94 6.25
N THR A 102 3.99 8.84 6.83
CA THR A 102 5.11 8.04 6.33
C THR A 102 5.52 6.97 7.34
N LEU A 103 5.59 5.74 6.85
CA LEU A 103 6.07 4.57 7.58
C LEU A 103 7.36 4.06 6.97
N LYS A 104 8.14 3.35 7.76
CA LYS A 104 9.28 2.59 7.31
C LYS A 104 9.01 1.10 7.51
N ILE A 105 9.10 0.34 6.42
CA ILE A 105 8.97 -1.12 6.42
C ILE A 105 10.36 -1.74 6.35
N ARG A 106 10.62 -2.78 7.15
CA ARG A 106 11.89 -3.50 7.21
C ARG A 106 11.72 -4.92 6.67
N VAL A 107 12.61 -5.31 5.77
CA VAL A 107 12.64 -6.60 5.07
C VAL A 107 14.09 -7.07 5.00
N GLY A 108 14.46 -8.01 5.85
CA GLY A 108 15.84 -8.39 6.12
C GLY A 108 16.69 -7.19 6.54
N GLU A 109 17.83 -7.02 5.87
CA GLU A 109 18.75 -5.90 6.10
C GLU A 109 18.32 -4.59 5.42
N LYS A 110 17.22 -4.61 4.67
CA LYS A 110 16.73 -3.44 3.92
C LYS A 110 15.58 -2.78 4.65
N ALA A 111 15.51 -1.47 4.52
CA ALA A 111 14.35 -0.70 4.93
C ALA A 111 13.93 0.26 3.83
N GLU A 112 12.63 0.49 3.73
CA GLU A 112 12.02 1.32 2.70
C GLU A 112 10.97 2.23 3.32
N LYS A 113 10.84 3.46 2.80
CA LYS A 113 9.84 4.42 3.28
C LYS A 113 8.60 4.37 2.39
N ILE A 114 7.43 4.40 3.02
CA ILE A 114 6.11 4.40 2.40
C ILE A 114 5.40 5.66 2.85
N THR A 115 5.03 6.54 1.93
CA THR A 115 4.20 7.72 2.20
C THR A 115 2.77 7.45 1.75
N PHE A 116 1.84 7.44 2.70
CA PHE A 116 0.41 7.36 2.46
C PHE A 116 -0.13 8.73 2.05
N TYR A 117 -1.36 8.81 1.56
CA TYR A 117 -2.01 10.10 1.31
C TYR A 117 -2.83 10.54 2.52
N GLU A 118 -3.29 9.57 3.33
CA GLU A 118 -4.07 9.79 4.53
C GLU A 118 -3.43 9.06 5.72
N ASP A 119 -3.41 9.71 6.88
CA ASP A 119 -2.80 9.14 8.10
C ASP A 119 -3.51 7.85 8.54
N GLN A 120 -4.83 7.80 8.41
CA GLN A 120 -5.64 6.66 8.84
C GLN A 120 -5.29 5.38 8.06
N ASP A 121 -4.96 5.51 6.77
CA ASP A 121 -4.49 4.39 5.96
C ASP A 121 -3.15 3.85 6.47
N GLY A 122 -2.22 4.75 6.79
CA GLY A 122 -0.95 4.40 7.40
C GLY A 122 -1.13 3.72 8.76
N ILE A 123 -2.01 4.24 9.62
CA ILE A 123 -2.35 3.65 10.92
C ILE A 123 -2.94 2.25 10.77
N GLY A 124 -3.87 2.06 9.83
CA GLY A 124 -4.48 0.77 9.51
C GLY A 124 -3.42 -0.26 9.09
N PHE A 125 -2.55 0.16 8.16
CA PHE A 125 -1.46 -0.68 7.67
C PHE A 125 -0.47 -1.05 8.79
N TYR A 126 -0.01 -0.07 9.58
CA TYR A 126 0.91 -0.29 10.70
C TYR A 126 0.36 -1.33 11.67
N ARG A 127 -0.90 -1.18 12.10
CA ARG A 127 -1.56 -2.11 13.04
C ARG A 127 -1.66 -3.52 12.46
N TYR A 128 -2.00 -3.62 11.18
CA TYR A 128 -2.11 -4.92 10.51
C TYR A 128 -0.75 -5.62 10.45
N ILE A 129 0.29 -4.94 9.98
CA ILE A 129 1.63 -5.51 9.85
C ILE A 129 2.21 -5.87 11.22
N LYS A 130 2.09 -5.01 12.24
CA LYS A 130 2.51 -5.36 13.61
C LYS A 130 1.83 -6.63 14.12
N LYS A 131 0.54 -6.80 13.84
CA LYS A 131 -0.18 -8.02 14.20
C LYS A 131 0.31 -9.24 13.41
N ALA A 132 0.66 -9.07 12.14
CA ALA A 132 1.22 -10.13 11.31
C ALA A 132 2.61 -10.56 11.79
N CYS A 133 3.51 -9.62 12.09
CA CYS A 133 4.86 -9.90 12.60
C CYS A 133 4.83 -10.57 13.98
N ASN A 134 3.90 -10.19 14.87
CA ASN A 134 3.77 -10.80 16.21
C ASN A 134 3.15 -12.20 16.22
N ARG A 135 2.69 -12.72 15.07
CA ARG A 135 2.15 -14.09 14.94
C ARG A 135 3.21 -15.13 14.57
N ASN A 136 4.41 -14.68 14.22
CA ASN A 136 5.59 -15.50 13.96
C ASN A 136 6.45 -15.61 15.22
#